data_AF-A0A7S0ZSU2-F1
#
_entry.id   AF-A0A7S0ZSU2-F1
#
_cell.length_a   1.000
_cell.length_b   1.000
_cell.length_c   1.000
_cell.angle_alpha   90.00
_cell.angle_beta   90.00
_cell.angle_gamma   90.00
#
_symmetry.space_group_name_H-M   'P 1'
#
loop_
_entity.id
_entity.type
_entity.pdbx_description
1 polymer ?
#
loop_
_entity_poly.entity_id
_entity_poly.type
_entity_poly.pdbx_seq_one_letter_code
_entity_poly.pdbx_strand_id
1 'polypeptide(L)'
;VLLAMDDPTLQHLHWRDLLIKSSIPPGVFFIFASIFLLNSPIQLSAFGQNREAREVLQTMNDWNGSNQAVDFRPAKMRAKKPEDDNQLMDAIKTIFSAQMWFSTLVVCYSLMVVNFIYYGCTYAFPQLLGKLHSGNPSLELLIGCVWEVVGLGLAWYVGTSLPRKAALQ
;
A
#
# COMPACT_ATOMS: atom_id res chain seq x y z
N VAL A 1 6.51 -15.71 -10.94
CA VAL A 1 7.49 -16.82 -10.77
C VAL A 1 6.77 -18.12 -10.44
N LEU A 2 5.93 -18.16 -9.39
CA LEU A 2 5.16 -19.37 -9.04
C LEU A 2 4.28 -19.91 -10.18
N LEU A 3 3.65 -19.04 -10.96
CA LEU A 3 2.86 -19.43 -12.15
C LEU A 3 3.71 -20.11 -13.23
N ALA A 4 4.89 -19.55 -13.53
CA ALA A 4 5.83 -20.12 -14.50
C ALA A 4 6.43 -21.46 -14.05
N MET A 5 6.48 -21.72 -12.73
CA MET A 5 6.95 -22.98 -12.16
C MET A 5 5.87 -24.07 -12.11
N ASP A 6 4.58 -23.69 -12.05
CA ASP A 6 3.46 -24.63 -12.02
C ASP A 6 3.07 -25.08 -13.43
N ASP A 7 2.77 -24.12 -14.31
CA ASP A 7 2.50 -24.39 -15.73
C ASP A 7 2.91 -23.18 -16.59
N PRO A 8 3.99 -23.28 -17.40
CA PRO A 8 4.42 -22.19 -18.26
C PRO A 8 3.36 -21.80 -19.31
N THR A 9 2.48 -22.72 -19.70
CA THR A 9 1.43 -22.51 -20.70
C THR A 9 0.18 -21.83 -20.15
N LEU A 10 0.05 -21.72 -18.82
CA LEU A 10 -1.11 -21.15 -18.10
C LEU A 10 -2.45 -21.85 -18.37
N GLN A 11 -2.45 -23.11 -18.82
CA GLN A 11 -3.67 -23.85 -19.20
C GLN A 11 -4.16 -24.80 -18.09
N HIS A 12 -3.23 -25.40 -17.34
CA HIS A 12 -3.49 -26.41 -16.33
C HIS A 12 -2.93 -25.99 -14.97
N LEU A 13 -3.40 -24.83 -14.48
CA LEU A 13 -2.98 -24.25 -13.21
C LEU A 13 -3.64 -24.96 -12.01
N HIS A 14 -2.84 -25.38 -11.04
CA HIS A 14 -3.32 -25.94 -9.79
C HIS A 14 -3.60 -24.80 -8.80
N TRP A 15 -4.76 -24.17 -8.93
CA TRP A 15 -5.12 -22.96 -8.17
C TRP A 15 -4.98 -23.12 -6.64
N ARG A 16 -5.25 -24.33 -6.09
CA ARG A 16 -5.10 -24.60 -4.66
C ARG A 16 -3.64 -24.53 -4.22
N ASP A 17 -2.75 -25.19 -4.96
CA ASP A 17 -1.32 -25.21 -4.65
C ASP A 17 -0.70 -23.84 -4.85
N LEU A 18 -1.15 -23.10 -5.87
CA LEU A 18 -0.74 -21.71 -6.10
C LEU A 18 -1.14 -20.80 -4.93
N LEU A 19 -2.36 -20.92 -4.40
CA LEU A 19 -2.81 -20.13 -3.24
C LEU A 19 -2.03 -20.47 -1.98
N ILE A 20 -1.73 -21.75 -1.75
CA ILE A 20 -0.91 -22.17 -0.60
C ILE A 20 0.51 -21.62 -0.76
N LYS A 21 1.14 -21.78 -1.93
CA LYS A 21 2.48 -21.26 -2.19
C LYS A 21 2.53 -19.72 -2.10
N SER A 22 1.48 -19.03 -2.57
CA SER A 22 1.40 -17.56 -2.51
C SER A 22 1.16 -16.99 -1.12
N SER A 23 0.65 -17.80 -0.19
CA SER A 23 0.43 -17.39 1.21
C SER A 23 1.68 -17.57 2.08
N ILE A 24 2.70 -18.31 1.62
CA ILE A 24 3.97 -18.46 2.35
C ILE A 24 4.67 -17.11 2.56
N PRO A 25 4.94 -16.28 1.53
CA PRO A 25 5.62 -15.00 1.75
C PRO A 25 4.91 -14.07 2.76
N PRO A 26 3.60 -13.75 2.64
CA PRO A 26 2.94 -12.89 3.62
C PRO A 26 2.88 -13.53 5.01
N GLY A 27 2.77 -14.86 5.13
CA GLY A 27 2.85 -15.55 6.41
C GLY A 27 4.21 -15.40 7.08
N VAL A 28 5.30 -15.54 6.32
CA VAL A 28 6.65 -15.29 6.80
C VAL A 28 6.82 -13.83 7.22
N PHE A 29 6.42 -12.87 6.37
CA PHE A 29 6.47 -11.45 6.70
C PHE A 29 5.63 -11.10 7.94
N PHE A 30 4.50 -11.76 8.14
CA PHE A 30 3.66 -11.57 9.33
C PHE A 30 4.37 -12.02 10.61
N ILE A 31 5.06 -13.17 10.58
CA ILE A 31 5.85 -13.65 11.73
C ILE A 31 7.02 -12.70 12.01
N PHE A 32 7.72 -12.23 10.98
CA PHE A 32 8.78 -11.23 11.17
C PHE A 32 8.21 -9.92 11.71
N ALA A 33 7.10 -9.43 11.16
CA ALA A 33 6.47 -8.20 11.62
C ALA A 33 5.99 -8.32 13.08
N SER A 34 5.42 -9.44 13.50
CA SER A 34 4.94 -9.60 14.88
C SER A 34 6.05 -9.60 15.92
N ILE A 35 7.28 -9.95 15.54
CA ILE A 35 8.45 -9.99 16.44
C ILE A 35 9.24 -8.67 16.37
N PHE A 36 9.42 -8.10 15.19
CA PHE A 36 10.34 -6.97 14.97
C PHE A 36 9.67 -5.60 14.80
N LEU A 37 8.38 -5.56 14.44
CA LEU A 37 7.71 -4.29 14.18
C LEU A 37 7.32 -3.63 15.52
N LEU A 38 7.85 -2.43 15.74
CA LEU A 38 7.48 -1.63 16.91
C LEU A 38 6.00 -1.24 16.84
N ASN A 39 5.34 -1.20 18.00
CA ASN A 39 3.98 -0.70 18.11
C ASN A 39 3.88 0.76 17.65
N SER A 40 2.72 1.16 17.13
CA SER A 40 2.52 2.56 16.73
C SER A 40 2.61 3.48 17.96
N PRO A 41 3.48 4.50 17.97
CA PRO A 41 3.61 5.42 19.11
C PRO A 41 2.33 6.21 19.38
N ILE A 42 1.50 6.43 18.36
CA ILE A 42 0.18 7.07 18.50
C ILE A 42 -0.78 6.18 19.28
N GLN A 43 -0.79 4.87 19.03
CA GLN A 43 -1.63 3.92 19.76
C GLN A 43 -1.19 3.81 21.23
N LEU A 44 0.12 3.68 21.48
CA LEU A 44 0.68 3.65 22.84
C LEU A 44 0.33 4.91 23.63
N SER A 45 0.46 6.09 22.99
CA SER A 45 0.06 7.34 23.61
C SER A 45 -1.44 7.42 23.90
N ALA A 46 -2.27 6.90 23.00
CA ALA A 46 -3.72 6.83 23.19
C ALA A 46 -4.12 5.92 24.36
N PHE A 47 -3.36 4.84 24.64
CA PHE A 47 -3.55 4.00 25.83
C PHE A 47 -2.95 4.60 27.12
N GLY A 48 -2.41 5.82 27.07
CA GLY A 48 -1.78 6.49 28.19
C GLY A 48 -0.35 6.00 28.48
N GLN A 49 0.20 5.10 27.66
CA GLN A 49 1.57 4.58 27.76
C GLN A 49 2.58 5.55 27.12
N ASN A 50 2.58 6.79 27.61
CA ASN A 50 3.35 7.91 27.05
C ASN A 50 4.87 7.71 27.13
N ARG A 51 5.36 6.96 28.13
CA ARG A 51 6.78 6.63 28.25
C ARG A 51 7.22 5.69 27.12
N GLU A 52 6.47 4.62 26.90
CA GLU A 52 6.75 3.63 25.85
C GLU A 52 6.62 4.26 24.46
N ALA A 53 5.60 5.10 24.24
CA ALA A 53 5.44 5.86 23.00
C ALA A 53 6.66 6.75 22.69
N ARG A 54 7.26 7.36 23.72
CA ARG A 54 8.48 8.17 23.56
C ARG A 54 9.70 7.32 23.25
N GLU A 55 9.84 6.16 23.91
CA GLU A 55 10.92 5.20 23.65
C GLU A 55 10.88 4.66 22.21
N VAL A 56 9.69 4.34 21.71
CA VAL A 56 9.49 3.94 20.31
C VAL A 56 9.90 5.06 19.35
N LEU A 57 9.47 6.30 19.58
CA LEU A 57 9.85 7.44 18.74
C LEU A 57 11.35 7.71 18.76
N GLN A 58 11.99 7.52 19.91
CA GLN A 58 13.44 7.67 20.03
C GLN A 58 14.16 6.58 19.24
N THR A 59 13.73 5.33 19.36
CA THR A 59 14.26 4.21 18.55
C THR A 59 14.11 4.49 17.05
N MET A 60 12.95 5.00 16.61
CA MET A 60 12.72 5.39 15.22
C MET A 60 13.63 6.56 14.77
N ASN A 61 13.87 7.53 15.64
CA ASN A 61 14.77 8.65 15.38
C ASN A 61 16.22 8.16 15.19
N ASP A 62 16.66 7.24 16.05
CA ASP A 62 17.97 6.61 15.99
C ASP A 62 18.14 5.81 14.69
N TRP A 63 17.12 5.05 14.28
CA TRP A 63 17.13 4.30 13.01
C TRP A 63 17.17 5.20 11.77
N ASN A 64 16.58 6.39 11.85
CA ASN A 64 16.61 7.38 10.78
C ASN A 64 17.91 8.20 10.78
N GLY A 65 18.84 7.96 11.72
CA GLY A 65 20.09 8.73 11.86
C GLY A 65 19.87 10.21 12.20
N SER A 66 18.72 10.55 12.77
CA SER A 66 18.35 11.92 13.13
C SER A 66 18.69 12.19 14.59
N ASN A 67 19.41 13.28 14.86
CA ASN A 67 19.74 13.74 16.21
C ASN A 67 18.73 14.78 16.74
N GLN A 68 17.53 14.86 16.16
CA GLN A 68 16.52 15.80 16.61
C GLN A 68 15.98 15.37 17.98
N ALA A 69 15.79 16.33 18.89
CA ALA A 69 15.15 16.07 20.17
C ALA A 69 13.70 15.62 19.93
N VAL A 70 13.32 14.47 20.47
CA VAL A 70 11.95 13.96 20.39
C VAL A 70 11.05 14.81 21.30
N ASP A 71 10.40 15.84 20.72
CA ASP A 71 9.30 16.59 21.35
C ASP A 71 8.03 15.75 21.34
N PHE A 72 7.94 14.80 22.27
CA PHE A 72 6.76 13.95 22.41
C PHE A 72 5.62 14.74 23.04
N ARG A 73 4.64 15.08 22.21
CA ARG A 73 3.35 15.60 22.68
C ARG A 73 2.43 14.41 22.86
N PRO A 74 2.00 14.09 24.09
CA PRO A 74 1.06 13.00 24.30
C PRO A 74 -0.17 13.28 23.45
N ALA A 75 -0.59 12.28 22.67
CA ALA A 75 -1.89 12.31 22.06
C ALA A 75 -2.87 12.57 23.19
N LYS A 76 -3.50 13.75 23.18
CA LYS A 76 -4.70 13.94 23.98
C LYS A 76 -5.60 12.81 23.53
N MET A 77 -5.87 11.82 24.40
CA MET A 77 -7.03 10.96 24.18
C MET A 77 -8.12 11.96 23.82
N ARG A 78 -8.60 11.92 22.58
CA ARG A 78 -9.81 12.64 22.23
C ARG A 78 -10.80 12.00 23.18
N ALA A 79 -11.03 12.61 24.34
CA ALA A 79 -11.96 12.12 25.32
C ALA A 79 -13.21 11.86 24.50
N LYS A 80 -13.56 10.58 24.36
CA LYS A 80 -14.64 10.16 23.45
C LYS A 80 -15.84 10.97 23.90
N LYS A 81 -16.12 12.06 23.20
CA LYS A 81 -17.23 12.92 23.58
C LYS A 81 -18.43 11.99 23.38
N PRO A 82 -19.36 11.87 24.33
CA PRO A 82 -20.54 11.01 24.16
C PRO A 82 -21.49 11.48 23.03
N GLU A 83 -21.02 12.31 22.08
CA GLU A 83 -21.73 12.88 20.93
C GLU A 83 -21.12 12.47 19.57
N ASP A 84 -20.18 11.51 19.55
CA ASP A 84 -19.33 11.20 18.38
C ASP A 84 -19.95 10.31 17.29
N ASP A 85 -21.28 10.10 17.29
CA ASP A 85 -21.96 9.33 16.24
C ASP A 85 -21.85 9.99 14.85
N ASN A 86 -21.48 11.27 14.79
CA ASN A 86 -21.36 12.04 13.55
C ASN A 86 -19.93 12.15 12.97
N GLN A 87 -18.88 11.55 13.56
CA GLN A 87 -17.50 11.72 13.03
C GLN A 87 -17.35 11.27 11.58
N LEU A 88 -17.95 10.14 11.22
CA LEU A 88 -17.93 9.65 9.85
C LEU A 88 -18.69 10.59 8.92
N MET A 89 -19.85 11.09 9.37
CA MET A 89 -20.66 12.02 8.60
C MET A 89 -19.94 13.35 8.37
N ASP A 90 -19.22 13.86 9.37
CA ASP A 90 -18.44 15.09 9.27
C ASP A 90 -17.21 14.92 8.37
N ALA A 91 -16.55 13.74 8.41
CA ALA A 91 -15.47 13.40 7.48
C ALA A 91 -15.98 13.31 6.04
N ILE A 92 -17.11 12.63 5.81
CA ILE A 92 -17.75 12.53 4.49
C ILE A 92 -18.15 13.93 3.99
N LYS A 93 -18.79 14.75 4.83
CA LYS A 93 -19.13 16.14 4.49
C LYS A 93 -17.91 16.98 4.14
N THR A 94 -16.79 16.77 4.82
CA THR A 94 -15.53 17.47 4.52
C THR A 94 -14.99 17.07 3.14
N ILE A 95 -14.99 15.77 2.82
CA ILE A 95 -14.54 15.23 1.53
C ILE A 95 -15.42 15.74 0.37
N PHE A 96 -16.74 15.84 0.59
CA PHE A 96 -17.70 16.35 -0.40
C PHE A 96 -18.01 17.85 -0.24
N SER A 97 -17.16 18.59 0.48
CA SER A 97 -17.31 20.04 0.60
C SER A 97 -17.10 20.72 -0.75
N ALA A 98 -17.75 21.87 -0.97
CA ALA A 98 -17.65 22.64 -2.22
C ALA A 98 -16.21 23.05 -2.58
N GLN A 99 -15.31 23.06 -1.61
CA GLN A 99 -13.89 23.33 -1.83
C GLN A 99 -13.12 22.10 -2.31
N MET A 100 -13.50 20.89 -1.86
CA MET A 100 -12.77 19.64 -2.17
C MET A 100 -13.43 18.80 -3.26
N TRP A 101 -14.69 19.06 -3.64
CA TRP A 101 -15.46 18.20 -4.53
C TRP A 101 -14.75 17.90 -5.86
N PHE A 102 -14.09 18.90 -6.47
CA PHE A 102 -13.37 18.72 -7.73
C PHE A 102 -12.15 17.80 -7.55
N SER A 103 -11.37 18.01 -6.49
CA SER A 103 -10.24 17.13 -6.18
C SER A 103 -10.70 15.72 -5.87
N THR A 104 -11.77 15.57 -5.09
CA THR A 104 -12.40 14.27 -4.78
C THR A 104 -12.84 13.58 -6.08
N LEU A 105 -13.50 14.28 -6.99
CA LEU A 105 -13.95 13.72 -8.27
C LEU A 105 -12.77 13.28 -9.13
N VAL A 106 -11.72 14.11 -9.25
CA VAL A 106 -10.50 13.76 -10.00
C VAL A 106 -9.85 12.50 -9.42
N VAL A 107 -9.73 12.41 -8.09
CA VAL A 107 -9.16 11.24 -7.41
C VAL A 107 -10.04 10.01 -7.62
N CYS A 108 -11.37 10.13 -7.47
CA CYS A 108 -12.31 9.03 -7.70
C CYS A 108 -12.27 8.52 -9.14
N TYR A 109 -12.26 9.43 -10.12
CA TYR A 109 -12.16 9.08 -11.54
C TYR A 109 -10.81 8.43 -11.85
N SER A 110 -9.72 9.00 -11.35
CA SER A 110 -8.37 8.43 -11.52
C SER A 110 -8.30 7.03 -10.92
N LEU A 111 -8.83 6.83 -9.72
CA LEU A 111 -8.88 5.54 -9.06
C LEU A 111 -9.73 4.54 -9.86
N MET A 112 -10.87 4.97 -10.41
CA MET A 112 -11.70 4.15 -11.28
C MET A 112 -10.92 3.71 -12.53
N VAL A 113 -10.29 4.64 -13.25
CA VAL A 113 -9.51 4.36 -14.45
C VAL A 113 -8.34 3.42 -14.15
N VAL A 114 -7.58 3.69 -13.09
CA VAL A 114 -6.44 2.86 -12.67
C VAL A 114 -6.90 1.45 -12.31
N ASN A 115 -7.98 1.30 -11.52
CA ASN A 115 -8.52 -0.03 -11.20
C ASN A 115 -9.02 -0.76 -12.44
N PHE A 116 -9.68 -0.06 -13.36
CA PHE A 116 -10.22 -0.68 -14.57
C PHE A 116 -9.12 -1.21 -15.48
N ILE A 117 -8.04 -0.43 -15.66
CA ILE A 117 -6.86 -0.85 -16.41
C ILE A 117 -6.17 -2.00 -15.68
N TYR A 118 -5.89 -1.86 -14.38
CA TYR A 118 -5.12 -2.84 -13.62
C TYR A 118 -5.80 -4.21 -13.56
N TYR A 119 -7.07 -4.26 -13.13
CA TYR A 119 -7.80 -5.52 -13.07
C TYR A 119 -8.13 -6.04 -14.47
N GLY A 120 -8.48 -5.16 -15.41
CA GLY A 120 -8.72 -5.53 -16.80
C GLY A 120 -7.53 -6.26 -17.41
N CYS A 121 -6.33 -5.68 -17.29
CA CYS A 121 -5.08 -6.30 -17.74
C CYS A 121 -4.76 -7.60 -17.00
N THR A 122 -4.91 -7.62 -15.66
CA THR A 122 -4.61 -8.80 -14.84
C THR A 122 -5.44 -10.02 -15.25
N TYR A 123 -6.72 -9.82 -15.61
CA TYR A 123 -7.57 -10.92 -16.09
C TYR A 123 -7.42 -11.20 -17.59
N ALA A 124 -7.24 -10.18 -18.41
CA ALA A 124 -7.18 -10.32 -19.86
C ALA A 124 -5.85 -10.94 -20.32
N PHE A 125 -4.72 -10.57 -19.72
CA PHE A 125 -3.40 -11.00 -20.20
C PHE A 125 -3.18 -12.51 -20.16
N PRO A 126 -3.49 -13.25 -19.07
CA PRO A 126 -3.35 -14.71 -19.08
C PRO A 126 -4.23 -15.37 -20.16
N GLN A 127 -5.44 -14.85 -20.38
CA GLN A 127 -6.40 -15.41 -21.35
C GLN A 127 -6.02 -15.12 -22.81
N LEU A 128 -5.44 -13.94 -23.08
CA LEU A 128 -5.02 -13.52 -24.40
C LEU A 128 -3.66 -14.13 -24.77
N LEU A 129 -2.68 -14.09 -23.87
CA LEU A 129 -1.34 -14.62 -24.13
C LEU A 129 -1.35 -16.13 -24.39
N GLY A 130 -2.23 -16.88 -23.72
CA GLY A 130 -2.43 -18.31 -24.00
C GLY A 130 -3.04 -18.61 -25.37
N LYS A 131 -3.61 -17.62 -26.07
CA LYS A 131 -4.26 -17.78 -27.39
C LYS A 131 -3.48 -17.16 -28.55
N LEU A 132 -2.69 -16.12 -28.30
CA LEU A 132 -2.08 -15.28 -29.33
C LEU A 132 -0.65 -15.67 -29.72
N HIS A 133 0.09 -16.39 -28.86
CA HIS A 133 1.51 -16.72 -29.10
C HIS A 133 1.82 -18.20 -28.87
N SER A 134 2.70 -18.75 -29.70
CA SER A 134 3.31 -20.08 -29.53
C SER A 134 4.49 -20.11 -28.53
N GLY A 135 4.75 -18.98 -27.87
CA GLY A 135 5.83 -18.81 -26.88
C GLY A 135 5.46 -19.31 -25.48
N ASN A 136 6.14 -18.80 -24.45
CA ASN A 136 5.85 -19.08 -23.04
C ASN A 136 5.09 -17.90 -22.40
N PRO A 137 3.75 -17.93 -22.32
CA PRO A 137 2.92 -16.85 -21.77
C PRO A 137 3.34 -16.39 -20.37
N SER A 138 3.81 -17.32 -19.54
CA SER A 138 4.25 -17.01 -18.18
C SER A 138 5.51 -16.16 -18.15
N LEU A 139 6.39 -16.29 -19.14
CA LEU A 139 7.61 -15.51 -19.25
C LEU A 139 7.32 -14.08 -19.69
N GLU A 140 6.36 -13.88 -20.61
CA GLU A 140 5.90 -12.55 -21.02
C GLU A 140 5.30 -11.77 -19.84
N LEU A 141 4.48 -12.44 -19.00
CA LEU A 141 3.98 -11.85 -17.76
C LEU A 141 5.10 -11.46 -16.80
N LEU A 142 6.14 -12.29 -16.67
CA LEU A 142 7.31 -11.99 -15.84
C LEU A 142 8.08 -10.76 -16.33
N ILE A 143 8.26 -10.62 -17.65
CA ILE A 143 8.89 -9.44 -18.24
C ILE A 143 8.06 -8.18 -17.92
N GLY A 144 6.73 -8.29 -18.00
CA GLY A 144 5.82 -7.22 -17.58
C GLY A 144 6.05 -6.80 -16.12
N CYS A 145 6.12 -7.76 -15.19
CA CYS A 145 6.41 -7.47 -13.78
C CYS A 145 7.77 -6.80 -13.56
N VAL A 146 8.80 -7.14 -14.35
CA VAL A 146 10.11 -6.46 -14.27
C VAL A 146 9.98 -4.99 -14.66
N TRP A 147 9.20 -4.68 -15.69
CA TRP A 147 8.91 -3.30 -16.09
C TRP A 147 8.13 -2.52 -15.04
N GLU A 148 7.24 -3.17 -14.29
CA GLU A 148 6.56 -2.52 -13.15
C GLU A 148 7.57 -2.07 -12.08
N VAL A 149 8.57 -2.89 -11.76
CA VAL A 149 9.62 -2.53 -10.78
C VAL A 149 10.41 -1.31 -11.25
N VAL A 150 10.77 -1.25 -12.55
CA VAL A 150 11.44 -0.08 -13.13
C VAL A 150 10.56 1.16 -13.04
N GLY A 151 9.26 1.03 -13.35
CA GLY A 151 8.28 2.10 -13.22
C GLY A 151 8.16 2.62 -11.79
N LEU A 152 8.12 1.74 -10.79
CA LEU A 152 8.11 2.10 -9.38
C LEU A 152 9.39 2.84 -8.96
N GLY A 153 10.55 2.40 -9.45
CA GLY A 153 11.83 3.07 -9.20
C GLY A 153 11.85 4.50 -9.75
N LEU A 154 11.35 4.68 -10.98
CA LEU A 154 11.20 6.02 -11.59
C LEU A 154 10.20 6.87 -10.82
N ALA A 155 9.05 6.32 -10.44
CA ALA A 155 8.04 7.03 -9.65
C ALA A 155 8.58 7.49 -8.30
N TRP A 156 9.36 6.62 -7.62
CA TRP A 156 10.04 6.98 -6.38
C TRP A 156 11.04 8.12 -6.60
N TYR A 157 11.93 8.00 -7.59
CA TYR A 157 12.93 9.02 -7.91
C TYR A 157 12.31 10.38 -8.23
N VAL A 158 11.26 10.39 -9.08
CA VAL A 158 10.54 11.60 -9.44
C VAL A 158 9.79 12.16 -8.22
N GLY A 159 9.15 11.31 -7.43
CA GLY A 159 8.39 11.70 -6.23
C GLY A 159 9.23 12.29 -5.12
N THR A 160 10.52 11.90 -5.01
CA THR A 160 11.47 12.51 -4.08
C THR A 160 12.15 13.75 -4.63
N SER A 161 12.30 13.86 -5.96
CA SER A 161 13.03 14.95 -6.62
C SER A 161 12.15 16.17 -6.92
N LEU A 162 10.85 15.98 -7.18
CA LEU A 162 9.93 17.08 -7.44
C LEU A 162 9.19 17.51 -6.17
N PRO A 163 9.19 18.81 -5.82
CA PRO A 163 8.39 19.29 -4.71
C PRO A 163 6.91 19.06 -5.02
N ARG A 164 6.16 18.44 -4.08
CA ARG A 164 4.75 18.04 -4.24
C ARG A 164 3.82 19.11 -4.84
N LYS A 165 4.15 20.40 -4.65
CA LYS A 165 3.42 21.52 -5.25
C LYS A 165 3.58 21.64 -6.76
N ALA A 166 4.75 21.31 -7.32
CA ALA A 166 5.01 21.36 -8.75
C ALA A 166 4.38 20.18 -9.52
N ALA A 167 4.02 19.09 -8.82
CA ALA A 167 3.35 17.93 -9.40
C ALA A 167 1.81 18.04 -9.39
N LEU A 168 1.25 19.04 -8.69
CA LEU A 168 -0.19 19.26 -8.53
C LEU A 168 -0.69 20.56 -9.22
N GLN A 169 0.20 21.26 -9.91
CA GLN A 169 -0.10 22.42 -10.76
C GLN A 169 -0.04 22.00 -12.22
#